data_AF-A0A2V2ENE7-F1
#
_entry.id   AF-A0A2V2ENE7-F1
#
_cell.length_a   1.000
_cell.length_b   1.000
_cell.length_c   1.000
_cell.angle_alpha   90.00
_cell.angle_beta   90.00
_cell.angle_gamma   90.00
#
_symmetry.space_group_name_H-M   'P 1'
#
loop_
_entity.id
_entity.type
_entity.pdbx_description
1 polymer ?
#
loop_
_entity_poly.entity_id
_entity_poly.type
_entity_poly.pdbx_seq_one_letter_code
_entity_poly.pdbx_strand_id
1 'polypeptide(L)'
;MKDRERNGKCSGNCGKNGCMHDAENREMNEELAAAEARTARLEKAAEREDMLAQRRIEQAQKKEEKKQAKLEAAAERERIRAEKLAAKQQEKREREMRAEEEKLHHRAMKAEKLAEEKRRREERAQKTPGFGGWLAAVVSLSVAVLALGAIVTVGYFDLVNTKSAALDGYQANVYELSEQVEMLDADLAKVRIAQGNYETQKLLADMLVRSRLAERCVENLPVDSYAATKLTAFFNRAGDYASALLHKVAAGGTLNAQEEEVIEYLYTSMQSVRYAMPALIESAGSASAESMWATDGEFAANFERLTAGIGEMNETVRSELTGKGAADHLSELETVSEERATELANEYFSDYKVSELRCTGKTEGSYAAYTFEFTDDAGRSYYAQITEQGGLLAMFDSYEQCNTENFDAKHCTHIARKFLEKCGYENLRPVFVSEADCECCITFVYEQDGVLIYPDRVMVKVCAERGAVTGLDAHLYLKNHCERQIGEAKVPMERIERNAAAKMQLHGVSRAIIPVDGEERLVYEVRGEYGGRMYFAYIDAMTGETAEIRIVTETDRGMSLL
;
A
#
# COMPACT_ATOMS: atom_id res chain seq x y z
N MET A 1 62.01 -60.79 24.08
CA MET A 1 63.35 -61.43 23.95
C MET A 1 64.13 -60.60 22.94
N LYS A 2 65.30 -60.06 23.30
CA LYS A 2 66.64 -60.68 23.21
C LYS A 2 67.01 -61.01 21.75
N ASP A 3 68.18 -60.64 21.24
CA ASP A 3 69.44 -60.16 21.88
C ASP A 3 70.04 -58.96 21.09
N ARG A 4 70.84 -58.05 21.69
CA ARG A 4 72.34 -58.00 21.65
C ARG A 4 72.95 -58.20 20.23
N GLU A 5 73.99 -57.48 19.80
CA GLU A 5 74.99 -56.68 20.56
C GLU A 5 75.72 -55.61 19.71
N ARG A 6 76.58 -54.81 20.39
CA ARG A 6 77.84 -54.11 19.98
C ARG A 6 78.26 -54.00 18.49
N ASN A 7 79.11 -53.05 18.07
CA ASN A 7 79.63 -51.75 18.56
C ASN A 7 80.72 -51.33 17.55
N GLY A 8 80.75 -50.07 17.07
CA GLY A 8 81.84 -49.63 16.18
C GLY A 8 81.68 -48.20 15.67
N LYS A 9 82.60 -47.31 16.06
CA LYS A 9 82.71 -45.97 15.49
C LYS A 9 83.41 -46.05 14.13
N CYS A 10 82.86 -45.37 13.12
CA CYS A 10 83.62 -44.95 11.95
C CYS A 10 83.28 -43.49 11.62
N SER A 11 84.28 -42.63 11.56
CA SER A 11 84.13 -41.21 11.27
C SER A 11 84.47 -40.95 9.80
N GLY A 12 83.48 -40.57 8.98
CA GLY A 12 83.72 -40.33 7.57
C GLY A 12 82.52 -39.79 6.78
N ASN A 13 82.49 -38.46 6.63
CA ASN A 13 82.03 -37.75 5.43
C ASN A 13 80.72 -38.25 4.75
N CYS A 14 79.56 -37.92 5.31
CA CYS A 14 78.29 -37.97 4.57
C CYS A 14 78.15 -36.71 3.70
N GLY A 15 77.93 -36.88 2.40
CA GLY A 15 78.00 -35.80 1.41
C GLY A 15 76.78 -34.87 1.41
N LYS A 16 77.00 -33.55 1.35
CA LYS A 16 75.94 -32.52 1.30
C LYS A 16 75.05 -32.56 0.04
N ASN A 17 75.43 -33.33 -0.98
CA ASN A 17 74.78 -33.33 -2.29
C ASN A 17 73.48 -34.17 -2.35
N GLY A 18 73.17 -35.00 -1.35
CA GLY A 18 71.89 -35.71 -1.30
C GLY A 18 70.71 -34.79 -0.99
N CYS A 19 70.86 -33.96 0.04
CA CYS A 19 69.76 -33.16 0.61
C CYS A 19 69.26 -32.01 -0.29
N MET A 20 69.91 -31.69 -1.41
CA MET A 20 69.42 -30.71 -2.38
C MET A 20 68.41 -31.35 -3.34
N HIS A 21 68.74 -32.49 -3.96
CA HIS A 21 67.80 -33.20 -4.83
C HIS A 21 66.54 -33.69 -4.09
N ASP A 22 66.64 -34.07 -2.81
CA ASP A 22 65.46 -34.43 -2.00
C ASP A 22 64.56 -33.21 -1.68
N ALA A 23 65.11 -31.99 -1.71
CA ALA A 23 64.36 -30.75 -1.53
C ALA A 23 63.71 -30.28 -2.84
N GLU A 24 64.49 -30.23 -3.94
CA GLU A 24 64.01 -29.89 -5.29
C GLU A 24 62.86 -30.83 -5.73
N ASN A 25 62.99 -32.14 -5.47
CA ASN A 25 61.91 -33.09 -5.75
C ASN A 25 60.70 -32.94 -4.82
N ARG A 26 60.82 -32.34 -3.63
CA ARG A 26 59.65 -32.01 -2.80
C ARG A 26 58.93 -30.79 -3.33
N GLU A 27 59.67 -29.72 -3.57
CA GLU A 27 59.14 -28.45 -4.07
C GLU A 27 58.40 -28.66 -5.41
N MET A 28 59.00 -29.42 -6.34
CA MET A 28 58.36 -29.79 -7.61
C MET A 28 57.11 -30.68 -7.45
N ASN A 29 57.06 -31.58 -6.46
CA ASN A 29 55.87 -32.40 -6.19
C ASN A 29 54.76 -31.60 -5.48
N GLU A 30 55.12 -30.63 -4.63
CA GLU A 30 54.18 -29.72 -3.98
C GLU A 30 53.58 -28.72 -5.00
N GLU A 31 54.37 -28.21 -5.95
CA GLU A 31 53.87 -27.45 -7.10
C GLU A 31 52.94 -28.28 -7.99
N LEU A 32 53.29 -29.54 -8.29
CA LEU A 32 52.44 -30.43 -9.10
C LEU A 32 51.10 -30.70 -8.41
N ALA A 33 51.11 -31.04 -7.12
CA ALA A 33 49.90 -31.23 -6.33
C ALA A 33 49.06 -29.94 -6.21
N ALA A 34 49.69 -28.77 -6.14
CA ALA A 34 49.00 -27.49 -6.16
C ALA A 34 48.38 -27.18 -7.54
N ALA A 35 49.01 -27.60 -8.64
CA ALA A 35 48.47 -27.48 -9.98
C ALA A 35 47.24 -28.40 -10.18
N GLU A 36 47.31 -29.67 -9.77
CA GLU A 36 46.19 -30.61 -9.79
C GLU A 36 45.02 -30.15 -8.90
N ALA A 37 45.31 -29.63 -7.71
CA ALA A 37 44.29 -29.02 -6.84
C ALA A 37 43.66 -27.76 -7.46
N ARG A 38 44.36 -27.07 -8.37
CA ARG A 38 43.84 -25.89 -9.08
C ARG A 38 42.99 -26.28 -10.29
N THR A 39 43.37 -27.29 -11.06
CA THR A 39 42.53 -27.79 -12.17
C THR A 39 41.22 -28.38 -11.64
N ALA A 40 41.28 -29.23 -10.61
CA ALA A 40 40.08 -29.83 -9.98
C ALA A 40 39.13 -28.78 -9.35
N ARG A 41 39.62 -27.60 -8.98
CA ARG A 41 38.79 -26.45 -8.55
C ARG A 41 38.14 -25.74 -9.73
N LEU A 42 38.83 -25.62 -10.86
CA LEU A 42 38.30 -25.00 -12.08
C LEU A 42 37.23 -25.89 -12.75
N GLU A 43 37.44 -27.20 -12.78
CA GLU A 43 36.46 -28.17 -13.28
C GLU A 43 35.16 -28.11 -12.46
N LYS A 44 35.24 -28.14 -11.12
CA LYS A 44 34.08 -27.97 -10.24
C LYS A 44 33.39 -26.60 -10.35
N ALA A 45 34.12 -25.55 -10.76
CA ALA A 45 33.52 -24.26 -11.04
C ALA A 45 32.72 -24.29 -12.36
N ALA A 46 33.25 -24.93 -13.41
CA ALA A 46 32.57 -25.13 -14.68
C ALA A 46 31.31 -26.01 -14.54
N GLU A 47 31.40 -27.13 -13.80
CA GLU A 47 30.23 -27.98 -13.48
C GLU A 47 29.10 -27.19 -12.78
N ARG A 48 29.48 -26.23 -11.92
CA ARG A 48 28.52 -25.38 -11.20
C ARG A 48 27.89 -24.31 -12.10
N GLU A 49 28.66 -23.70 -13.00
CA GLU A 49 28.16 -22.79 -14.04
C GLU A 49 27.18 -23.51 -14.99
N ASP A 50 27.53 -24.70 -15.48
CA ASP A 50 26.65 -25.50 -16.36
C ASP A 50 25.34 -25.90 -15.66
N MET A 51 25.41 -26.30 -14.38
CA MET A 51 24.21 -26.59 -13.58
C MET A 51 23.31 -25.35 -13.43
N LEU A 52 23.90 -24.16 -13.23
CA LEU A 52 23.16 -22.90 -13.15
C LEU A 52 22.58 -22.48 -14.50
N ALA A 53 23.29 -22.71 -15.61
CA ALA A 53 22.81 -22.48 -16.97
C ALA A 53 21.61 -23.39 -17.30
N GLN A 54 21.69 -24.69 -16.98
CA GLN A 54 20.58 -25.63 -17.14
C GLN A 54 19.35 -25.20 -16.32
N ARG A 55 19.53 -24.83 -15.05
CA ARG A 55 18.42 -24.30 -14.21
C ARG A 55 17.80 -23.02 -14.78
N ARG A 56 18.60 -22.09 -15.33
CA ARG A 56 18.10 -20.88 -16.01
C ARG A 56 17.25 -21.22 -17.24
N ILE A 57 17.67 -22.19 -18.04
CA ILE A 57 16.92 -22.68 -19.21
C ILE A 57 15.59 -23.33 -18.78
N GLU A 58 15.63 -24.21 -17.78
CA GLU A 58 14.44 -24.89 -17.24
C GLU A 58 13.43 -23.90 -16.64
N GLN A 59 13.91 -22.87 -15.93
CA GLN A 59 13.07 -21.78 -15.42
C GLN A 59 12.46 -20.93 -16.55
N ALA A 60 13.21 -20.66 -17.62
CA ALA A 60 12.70 -19.94 -18.78
C ALA A 60 11.61 -20.74 -19.51
N GLN A 61 11.81 -22.06 -19.69
CA GLN A 61 10.81 -22.97 -20.24
C GLN A 61 9.53 -22.98 -19.39
N LYS A 62 9.63 -23.23 -18.08
CA LYS A 62 8.48 -23.20 -17.15
C LYS A 62 7.76 -21.86 -17.08
N LYS A 63 8.45 -20.75 -17.37
CA LYS A 63 7.87 -19.40 -17.45
C LYS A 63 7.05 -19.21 -18.74
N GLU A 64 7.56 -19.71 -19.87
CA GLU A 64 6.87 -19.61 -21.16
C GLU A 64 5.70 -20.62 -21.26
N GLU A 65 5.82 -21.83 -20.69
CA GLU A 65 4.72 -22.79 -20.50
C GLU A 65 3.57 -22.17 -19.69
N LYS A 66 3.89 -21.56 -18.52
CA LYS A 66 2.90 -20.85 -17.69
C LYS A 66 2.23 -19.68 -18.43
N LYS A 67 2.91 -19.06 -19.38
CA LYS A 67 2.39 -17.97 -20.22
C LYS A 67 1.48 -18.50 -21.33
N GLN A 68 1.84 -19.60 -22.00
CA GLN A 68 0.96 -20.29 -22.94
C GLN A 68 -0.30 -20.80 -22.25
N ALA A 69 -0.18 -21.49 -21.11
CA ALA A 69 -1.34 -21.95 -20.33
C ALA A 69 -2.26 -20.79 -19.88
N LYS A 70 -1.70 -19.60 -19.58
CA LYS A 70 -2.49 -18.39 -19.31
C LYS A 70 -3.23 -17.87 -20.54
N LEU A 71 -2.61 -17.90 -21.72
CA LEU A 71 -3.21 -17.48 -22.98
C LEU A 71 -4.32 -18.44 -23.43
N GLU A 72 -4.11 -19.74 -23.29
CA GLU A 72 -5.11 -20.78 -23.58
C GLU A 72 -6.31 -20.67 -22.63
N ALA A 73 -6.08 -20.54 -21.32
CA ALA A 73 -7.14 -20.32 -20.34
C ALA A 73 -7.89 -18.98 -20.54
N ALA A 74 -7.24 -17.96 -21.12
CA ALA A 74 -7.91 -16.72 -21.50
C ALA A 74 -8.81 -16.93 -22.73
N ALA A 75 -8.29 -17.58 -23.78
CA ALA A 75 -9.04 -17.89 -25.00
C ALA A 75 -10.24 -18.82 -24.74
N GLU A 76 -10.10 -19.80 -23.84
CA GLU A 76 -11.20 -20.66 -23.38
C GLU A 76 -12.29 -19.83 -22.66
N ARG A 77 -11.90 -18.93 -21.76
CA ARG A 77 -12.84 -18.02 -21.07
C ARG A 77 -13.58 -17.11 -22.05
N GLU A 78 -12.93 -16.65 -23.12
CA GLU A 78 -13.60 -15.89 -24.18
C GLU A 78 -14.57 -16.76 -25.01
N ARG A 79 -14.19 -18.00 -25.36
CA ARG A 79 -15.11 -18.94 -26.04
C ARG A 79 -16.36 -19.21 -25.20
N ILE A 80 -16.19 -19.52 -23.91
CA ILE A 80 -17.32 -19.75 -22.98
C ILE A 80 -18.20 -18.49 -22.83
N ARG A 81 -17.62 -17.28 -22.88
CA ARG A 81 -18.38 -16.02 -22.90
C ARG A 81 -19.15 -15.84 -24.21
N ALA A 82 -18.52 -16.14 -25.36
CA ALA A 82 -19.13 -16.05 -26.68
C ALA A 82 -20.30 -17.04 -26.84
N GLU A 83 -20.13 -18.30 -26.42
CA GLU A 83 -21.21 -19.31 -26.42
C GLU A 83 -22.38 -18.89 -25.51
N LYS A 84 -22.10 -18.40 -24.30
CA LYS A 84 -23.15 -17.89 -23.39
C LYS A 84 -23.88 -16.66 -23.96
N LEU A 85 -23.19 -15.81 -24.73
CA LEU A 85 -23.81 -14.68 -25.42
C LEU A 85 -24.67 -15.15 -26.60
N ALA A 86 -24.16 -16.08 -27.42
CA ALA A 86 -24.91 -16.67 -28.53
C ALA A 86 -26.17 -17.42 -28.05
N ALA A 87 -26.07 -18.22 -26.99
CA ALA A 87 -27.20 -18.89 -26.36
C ALA A 87 -28.26 -17.90 -25.87
N LYS A 88 -27.86 -16.81 -25.20
CA LYS A 88 -28.79 -15.73 -24.80
C LYS A 88 -29.45 -15.04 -26.00
N GLN A 89 -28.73 -14.82 -27.10
CA GLN A 89 -29.29 -14.26 -28.33
C GLN A 89 -30.28 -15.22 -29.01
N GLN A 90 -29.99 -16.51 -29.02
CA GLN A 90 -30.91 -17.53 -29.53
C GLN A 90 -32.17 -17.64 -28.67
N GLU A 91 -32.02 -17.73 -27.34
CA GLU A 91 -33.16 -17.77 -26.42
C GLU A 91 -34.04 -16.52 -26.55
N LYS A 92 -33.43 -15.33 -26.72
CA LYS A 92 -34.17 -14.10 -27.00
C LYS A 92 -34.96 -14.19 -28.30
N ARG A 93 -34.36 -14.66 -29.41
CA ARG A 93 -35.05 -14.85 -30.69
C ARG A 93 -36.20 -15.87 -30.59
N GLU A 94 -36.00 -16.96 -29.85
CA GLU A 94 -37.07 -17.94 -29.61
C GLU A 94 -38.22 -17.38 -28.77
N ARG A 95 -37.93 -16.55 -27.75
CA ARG A 95 -38.95 -15.83 -26.98
C ARG A 95 -39.68 -14.81 -27.85
N GLU A 96 -38.99 -14.12 -28.74
CA GLU A 96 -39.57 -13.16 -29.69
C GLU A 96 -40.48 -13.86 -30.71
N MET A 97 -40.04 -14.98 -31.31
CA MET A 97 -40.89 -15.78 -32.20
C MET A 97 -42.10 -16.39 -31.47
N ARG A 98 -41.92 -16.98 -30.27
CA ARG A 98 -43.04 -17.48 -29.47
C ARG A 98 -44.05 -16.37 -29.12
N ALA A 99 -43.57 -15.17 -28.78
CA ALA A 99 -44.43 -14.02 -28.54
C ALA A 99 -45.08 -13.46 -29.82
N GLU A 100 -44.59 -13.78 -31.02
CA GLU A 100 -45.26 -13.49 -32.30
C GLU A 100 -46.26 -14.58 -32.69
N GLU A 101 -45.93 -15.86 -32.50
CA GLU A 101 -46.87 -16.98 -32.62
C GLU A 101 -48.05 -16.84 -31.66
N GLU A 102 -47.83 -16.44 -30.41
CA GLU A 102 -48.91 -16.12 -29.46
C GLU A 102 -49.77 -14.95 -29.93
N LYS A 103 -49.18 -13.90 -30.52
CA LYS A 103 -49.93 -12.78 -31.11
C LYS A 103 -50.72 -13.22 -32.34
N LEU A 104 -50.17 -14.10 -33.18
CA LEU A 104 -50.83 -14.67 -34.35
C LEU A 104 -51.97 -15.62 -33.95
N HIS A 105 -51.75 -16.50 -32.98
CA HIS A 105 -52.75 -17.39 -32.40
C HIS A 105 -53.84 -16.59 -31.68
N HIS A 106 -53.50 -15.55 -30.91
CA HIS A 106 -54.49 -14.66 -30.31
C HIS A 106 -55.26 -13.86 -31.39
N ARG A 107 -54.62 -13.44 -32.49
CA ARG A 107 -55.31 -12.80 -33.64
C ARG A 107 -56.26 -13.78 -34.34
N ALA A 108 -55.84 -15.03 -34.56
CA ALA A 108 -56.65 -16.09 -35.13
C ALA A 108 -57.85 -16.42 -34.22
N MET A 109 -57.62 -16.66 -32.93
CA MET A 109 -58.65 -16.82 -31.90
C MET A 109 -59.60 -15.61 -31.79
N LYS A 110 -59.12 -14.37 -32.04
CA LYS A 110 -59.99 -13.19 -32.14
C LYS A 110 -60.81 -13.21 -33.42
N ALA A 111 -60.23 -13.57 -34.57
CA ALA A 111 -60.94 -13.65 -35.84
C ALA A 111 -62.00 -14.77 -35.83
N GLU A 112 -61.67 -15.94 -35.28
CA GLU A 112 -62.57 -17.05 -35.06
C GLU A 112 -63.68 -16.67 -34.07
N LYS A 113 -63.36 -16.09 -32.91
CA LYS A 113 -64.40 -15.58 -31.99
C LYS A 113 -65.25 -14.47 -32.60
N LEU A 114 -64.72 -13.64 -33.49
CA LEU A 114 -65.52 -12.63 -34.22
C LEU A 114 -66.40 -13.26 -35.31
N ALA A 115 -65.99 -14.38 -35.91
CA ALA A 115 -66.81 -15.17 -36.83
C ALA A 115 -67.89 -15.96 -36.07
N GLU A 116 -67.55 -16.55 -34.93
CA GLU A 116 -68.48 -17.20 -34.00
C GLU A 116 -69.46 -16.17 -33.40
N GLU A 117 -69.01 -14.96 -33.04
CA GLU A 117 -69.88 -13.87 -32.61
C GLU A 117 -70.75 -13.31 -33.73
N LYS A 118 -70.32 -13.36 -35.00
CA LYS A 118 -71.21 -13.06 -36.14
C LYS A 118 -72.32 -14.11 -36.26
N ARG A 119 -71.96 -15.39 -36.31
CA ARG A 119 -72.94 -16.50 -36.35
C ARG A 119 -73.87 -16.48 -35.14
N ARG A 120 -73.33 -16.23 -33.94
CA ARG A 120 -74.10 -16.05 -32.71
C ARG A 120 -74.87 -14.74 -32.65
N ARG A 121 -74.52 -13.69 -33.40
CA ARG A 121 -75.37 -12.49 -33.55
C ARG A 121 -76.53 -12.75 -34.50
N GLU A 122 -76.31 -13.55 -35.55
CA GLU A 122 -77.37 -14.04 -36.44
C GLU A 122 -78.35 -14.93 -35.66
N GLU A 123 -77.87 -15.82 -34.78
CA GLU A 123 -78.70 -16.61 -33.85
C GLU A 123 -79.36 -15.75 -32.74
N ARG A 124 -78.62 -14.83 -32.12
CA ARG A 124 -79.12 -13.98 -31.01
C ARG A 124 -80.03 -12.84 -31.48
N ALA A 125 -80.12 -12.56 -32.78
CA ALA A 125 -81.10 -11.64 -33.34
C ALA A 125 -82.56 -12.01 -32.98
N GLN A 126 -82.81 -13.23 -32.51
CA GLN A 126 -84.13 -13.68 -32.05
C GLN A 126 -84.37 -13.59 -30.52
N LYS A 127 -83.39 -13.22 -29.66
CA LYS A 127 -83.61 -13.19 -28.19
C LYS A 127 -83.00 -11.98 -27.46
N THR A 128 -83.78 -11.42 -26.54
CA THR A 128 -83.55 -10.18 -25.80
C THR A 128 -82.51 -10.28 -24.67
N PRO A 129 -81.93 -9.15 -24.21
CA PRO A 129 -80.77 -9.13 -23.31
C PRO A 129 -81.11 -9.23 -21.81
N GLY A 130 -80.12 -9.57 -20.99
CA GLY A 130 -80.24 -9.58 -19.52
C GLY A 130 -78.92 -9.37 -18.75
N PHE A 131 -78.98 -8.49 -17.74
CA PHE A 131 -78.18 -8.31 -16.51
C PHE A 131 -76.63 -8.44 -16.45
N GLY A 132 -75.95 -9.14 -17.36
CA GLY A 132 -74.55 -9.56 -17.16
C GLY A 132 -73.45 -8.47 -17.28
N GLY A 133 -73.77 -7.29 -17.83
CA GLY A 133 -72.75 -6.30 -18.22
C GLY A 133 -71.98 -5.63 -17.07
N TRP A 134 -72.64 -5.43 -15.92
CA TRP A 134 -72.04 -4.67 -14.81
C TRP A 134 -70.92 -5.44 -14.10
N LEU A 135 -71.07 -6.74 -13.88
CA LEU A 135 -70.03 -7.59 -13.28
C LEU A 135 -68.75 -7.60 -14.11
N ALA A 136 -68.85 -7.67 -15.44
CA ALA A 136 -67.69 -7.62 -16.33
C ALA A 136 -66.96 -6.26 -16.24
N ALA A 137 -67.70 -5.16 -16.15
CA ALA A 137 -67.13 -3.83 -15.97
C ALA A 137 -66.35 -3.71 -14.64
N VAL A 138 -66.95 -4.14 -13.52
CA VAL A 138 -66.30 -4.11 -12.19
C VAL A 138 -65.02 -4.95 -12.18
N VAL A 139 -65.04 -6.19 -12.70
CA VAL A 139 -63.85 -7.04 -12.75
C VAL A 139 -62.74 -6.41 -13.61
N SER A 140 -63.09 -5.83 -14.77
CA SER A 140 -62.11 -5.18 -15.66
C SER A 140 -61.46 -3.94 -15.01
N LEU A 141 -62.25 -3.15 -14.26
CA LEU A 141 -61.76 -1.99 -13.52
C LEU A 141 -60.82 -2.42 -12.38
N SER A 142 -61.18 -3.44 -11.61
CA SER A 142 -60.32 -3.95 -10.52
C SER A 142 -58.98 -4.47 -11.04
N VAL A 143 -58.97 -5.20 -12.16
CA VAL A 143 -57.71 -5.66 -12.79
C VAL A 143 -56.88 -4.49 -13.31
N ALA A 144 -57.49 -3.47 -13.90
CA ALA A 144 -56.78 -2.26 -14.35
C ALA A 144 -56.17 -1.48 -13.18
N VAL A 145 -56.89 -1.32 -12.06
CA VAL A 145 -56.39 -0.67 -10.85
C VAL A 145 -55.25 -1.46 -10.22
N LEU A 146 -55.33 -2.79 -10.15
CA LEU A 146 -54.24 -3.63 -9.65
C LEU A 146 -52.99 -3.57 -10.56
N ALA A 147 -53.17 -3.56 -11.88
CA ALA A 147 -52.06 -3.42 -12.82
C ALA A 147 -51.37 -2.05 -12.71
N LEU A 148 -52.14 -0.96 -12.60
CA LEU A 148 -51.61 0.38 -12.35
C LEU A 148 -50.90 0.46 -11.00
N GLY A 149 -51.49 -0.10 -9.94
CA GLY A 149 -50.87 -0.17 -8.62
C GLY A 149 -49.53 -0.91 -8.64
N ALA A 150 -49.45 -2.04 -9.34
CA ALA A 150 -48.20 -2.79 -9.52
C ALA A 150 -47.14 -1.98 -10.29
N ILE A 151 -47.52 -1.32 -11.39
CA ILE A 151 -46.60 -0.48 -12.19
C ILE A 151 -46.07 0.70 -11.37
N VAL A 152 -46.94 1.41 -10.64
CA VAL A 152 -46.55 2.52 -9.76
C VAL A 152 -45.66 2.02 -8.61
N THR A 153 -45.95 0.85 -8.04
CA THR A 153 -45.14 0.27 -6.95
C THR A 153 -43.74 -0.12 -7.44
N VAL A 154 -43.62 -0.78 -8.60
CA VAL A 154 -42.32 -1.13 -9.18
C VAL A 154 -41.53 0.13 -9.54
N GLY A 155 -42.17 1.12 -10.19
CA GLY A 155 -41.53 2.40 -10.51
C GLY A 155 -41.10 3.20 -9.28
N TYR A 156 -41.86 3.11 -8.17
CA TYR A 156 -41.48 3.72 -6.89
C TYR A 156 -40.23 3.05 -6.28
N PHE A 157 -40.18 1.71 -6.24
CA PHE A 157 -39.00 1.00 -5.75
C PHE A 157 -37.76 1.22 -6.64
N ASP A 158 -37.93 1.24 -7.96
CA ASP A 158 -36.84 1.55 -8.90
C ASP A 158 -36.31 2.97 -8.70
N LEU A 159 -37.21 3.95 -8.49
CA LEU A 159 -36.84 5.34 -8.16
C LEU A 159 -36.14 5.45 -6.80
N VAL A 160 -36.59 4.73 -5.76
CA VAL A 160 -35.93 4.73 -4.44
C VAL A 160 -34.54 4.09 -4.52
N ASN A 161 -34.41 2.96 -5.22
CA ASN A 161 -33.13 2.27 -5.37
C ASN A 161 -32.13 3.09 -6.19
N THR A 162 -32.56 3.72 -7.28
CA THR A 162 -31.69 4.61 -8.08
C THR A 162 -31.31 5.88 -7.34
N LYS A 163 -32.20 6.45 -6.51
CA LYS A 163 -31.87 7.55 -5.60
C LYS A 163 -30.82 7.16 -4.57
N SER A 164 -30.96 5.99 -3.93
CA SER A 164 -29.98 5.49 -2.95
C SER A 164 -28.61 5.30 -3.61
N ALA A 165 -28.55 4.55 -4.72
CA ALA A 165 -27.29 4.27 -5.40
C ALA A 165 -26.59 5.54 -5.94
N ALA A 166 -27.35 6.59 -6.28
CA ALA A 166 -26.79 7.89 -6.61
C ALA A 166 -26.21 8.60 -5.36
N LEU A 167 -26.96 8.64 -4.25
CA LEU A 167 -26.49 9.20 -2.98
C LEU A 167 -25.22 8.50 -2.46
N ASP A 168 -25.21 7.16 -2.45
CA ASP A 168 -24.07 6.33 -2.06
C ASP A 168 -22.83 6.67 -2.93
N GLY A 169 -23.04 6.85 -4.25
CA GLY A 169 -21.99 7.25 -5.19
C GLY A 169 -21.48 8.68 -4.96
N TYR A 170 -22.36 9.63 -4.66
CA TYR A 170 -21.96 11.01 -4.34
C TYR A 170 -21.17 11.08 -3.03
N GLN A 171 -21.62 10.36 -1.98
CA GLN A 171 -20.90 10.27 -0.72
C GLN A 171 -19.50 9.68 -0.92
N ALA A 172 -19.36 8.61 -1.70
CA ALA A 172 -18.06 8.05 -2.06
C ALA A 172 -17.13 9.07 -2.75
N ASN A 173 -17.65 9.85 -3.70
CA ASN A 173 -16.87 10.91 -4.37
C ASN A 173 -16.47 12.05 -3.43
N VAL A 174 -17.25 12.36 -2.38
CA VAL A 174 -16.86 13.35 -1.35
C VAL A 174 -15.69 12.84 -0.49
N TYR A 175 -15.70 11.56 -0.10
CA TYR A 175 -14.57 10.96 0.63
C TYR A 175 -13.32 10.84 -0.25
N GLU A 176 -13.44 10.40 -1.50
CA GLU A 176 -12.31 10.32 -2.45
C GLU A 176 -11.74 11.71 -2.74
N LEU A 177 -12.58 12.74 -2.92
CA LEU A 177 -12.14 14.13 -3.04
C LEU A 177 -11.35 14.59 -1.80
N SER A 178 -11.80 14.25 -0.59
CA SER A 178 -11.08 14.60 0.64
C SER A 178 -9.70 13.93 0.73
N GLU A 179 -9.61 12.66 0.33
CA GLU A 179 -8.32 11.94 0.25
C GLU A 179 -7.38 12.63 -0.74
N GLN A 180 -7.85 12.95 -1.95
CA GLN A 180 -7.02 13.63 -2.94
C GLN A 180 -6.61 15.05 -2.51
N VAL A 181 -7.46 15.79 -1.79
CA VAL A 181 -7.14 17.13 -1.26
C VAL A 181 -6.06 17.07 -0.17
N GLU A 182 -6.14 16.15 0.78
CA GLU A 182 -5.08 15.96 1.79
C GLU A 182 -3.76 15.48 1.14
N MET A 183 -3.83 14.53 0.20
CA MET A 183 -2.66 14.06 -0.55
C MET A 183 -2.01 15.16 -1.41
N LEU A 184 -2.78 16.09 -1.98
CA LEU A 184 -2.27 17.22 -2.76
C LEU A 184 -1.67 18.32 -1.88
N ASP A 185 -2.28 18.62 -0.73
CA ASP A 185 -1.73 19.55 0.26
C ASP A 185 -0.36 19.05 0.76
N ALA A 186 -0.23 17.73 0.99
CA ALA A 186 1.02 17.09 1.35
C ALA A 186 2.09 17.25 0.25
N ASP A 187 1.80 16.91 -1.01
CA ASP A 187 2.77 17.06 -2.11
C ASP A 187 3.21 18.51 -2.30
N LEU A 188 2.26 19.45 -2.32
CA LEU A 188 2.54 20.89 -2.42
C LEU A 188 3.45 21.35 -1.27
N ALA A 189 3.21 20.90 -0.04
CA ALA A 189 4.06 21.21 1.10
C ALA A 189 5.48 20.62 0.98
N LYS A 190 5.65 19.45 0.35
CA LYS A 190 6.96 18.84 0.09
C LYS A 190 7.72 19.55 -1.03
N VAL A 191 7.08 19.80 -2.18
CA VAL A 191 7.69 20.48 -3.34
C VAL A 191 8.27 21.84 -2.97
N ARG A 192 7.59 22.61 -2.09
CA ARG A 192 8.06 23.93 -1.60
C ARG A 192 9.45 23.92 -0.94
N ILE A 193 9.90 22.79 -0.39
CA ILE A 193 11.20 22.71 0.30
C ILE A 193 12.22 21.79 -0.38
N ALA A 194 11.80 20.99 -1.37
CA ALA A 194 12.64 20.08 -2.14
C ALA A 194 13.85 20.78 -2.79
N GLN A 195 14.97 20.04 -2.89
CA GLN A 195 16.18 20.48 -3.58
C GLN A 195 16.69 19.39 -4.51
N GLY A 196 17.27 19.78 -5.64
CA GLY A 196 17.72 18.79 -6.63
C GLY A 196 16.57 18.11 -7.36
N ASN A 197 16.93 17.26 -8.30
CA ASN A 197 16.05 17.02 -9.44
C ASN A 197 15.20 15.75 -9.29
N TYR A 198 15.66 14.72 -8.59
CA TYR A 198 14.95 13.44 -8.56
C TYR A 198 13.65 13.48 -7.73
N GLU A 199 13.73 13.78 -6.43
CA GLU A 199 12.54 13.79 -5.56
C GLU A 199 11.51 14.85 -6.01
N THR A 200 12.01 15.99 -6.50
CA THR A 200 11.16 17.04 -7.10
C THR A 200 10.33 16.49 -8.27
N GLN A 201 10.91 15.67 -9.17
CA GLN A 201 10.14 15.02 -10.24
C GLN A 201 9.06 14.07 -9.69
N LYS A 202 9.42 13.22 -8.71
CA LYS A 202 8.49 12.25 -8.10
C LYS A 202 7.27 12.94 -7.50
N LEU A 203 7.49 13.97 -6.67
CA LEU A 203 6.42 14.74 -6.03
C LEU A 203 5.52 15.47 -7.04
N LEU A 204 6.10 15.99 -8.14
CA LEU A 204 5.35 16.64 -9.21
C LEU A 204 4.55 15.64 -10.07
N ALA A 205 5.02 14.39 -10.20
CA ALA A 205 4.28 13.32 -10.87
C ALA A 205 3.08 12.86 -10.03
N ASP A 206 3.26 12.69 -8.72
CA ASP A 206 2.19 12.36 -7.78
C ASP A 206 1.13 13.48 -7.73
N MET A 207 1.56 14.74 -7.63
CA MET A 207 0.70 15.93 -7.66
C MET A 207 -0.10 16.02 -8.97
N LEU A 208 0.50 15.68 -10.12
CA LEU A 208 -0.21 15.59 -11.41
C LEU A 208 -1.31 14.50 -11.37
N VAL A 209 -1.00 13.30 -10.88
CA VAL A 209 -1.97 12.20 -10.83
C VAL A 209 -3.14 12.52 -9.89
N ARG A 210 -2.84 12.95 -8.66
CA ARG A 210 -3.85 13.27 -7.64
C ARG A 210 -4.76 14.43 -8.05
N SER A 211 -4.20 15.44 -8.74
CA SER A 211 -4.99 16.54 -9.33
C SER A 211 -6.03 16.03 -10.33
N ARG A 212 -5.65 15.05 -11.17
CA ARG A 212 -6.54 14.40 -12.16
C ARG A 212 -7.52 13.38 -11.57
N LEU A 213 -7.36 13.02 -10.29
CA LEU A 213 -8.35 12.26 -9.52
C LEU A 213 -9.34 13.24 -8.85
N ALA A 214 -8.85 14.26 -8.15
CA ALA A 214 -9.66 15.30 -7.52
C ALA A 214 -10.62 16.00 -8.51
N GLU A 215 -10.14 16.29 -9.73
CA GLU A 215 -10.94 16.75 -10.88
C GLU A 215 -12.18 15.87 -11.11
N ARG A 216 -12.00 14.55 -11.22
CA ARG A 216 -13.08 13.59 -11.50
C ARG A 216 -14.05 13.44 -10.34
N CYS A 217 -13.55 13.50 -9.11
CA CYS A 217 -14.41 13.49 -7.93
C CYS A 217 -15.37 14.68 -7.99
N VAL A 218 -14.89 15.89 -8.33
CA VAL A 218 -15.72 17.09 -8.53
C VAL A 218 -16.72 16.93 -9.68
N GLU A 219 -16.29 16.40 -10.84
CA GLU A 219 -17.19 16.16 -11.99
C GLU A 219 -18.39 15.25 -11.66
N ASN A 220 -18.26 14.37 -10.66
CA ASN A 220 -19.31 13.45 -10.23
C ASN A 220 -20.27 14.04 -9.17
N LEU A 221 -20.00 15.24 -8.61
CA LEU A 221 -20.82 15.79 -7.51
C LEU A 221 -22.08 16.55 -8.01
N PRO A 222 -23.20 16.51 -7.26
CA PRO A 222 -24.46 17.16 -7.62
C PRO A 222 -24.50 18.66 -7.25
N VAL A 223 -23.53 19.43 -7.74
CA VAL A 223 -23.27 20.82 -7.34
C VAL A 223 -23.44 21.82 -8.49
N ASP A 224 -23.50 23.12 -8.19
CA ASP A 224 -23.62 24.13 -9.24
C ASP A 224 -22.37 24.21 -10.13
N SER A 225 -22.62 24.44 -11.42
CA SER A 225 -21.62 24.50 -12.46
C SER A 225 -20.56 25.57 -12.23
N TYR A 226 -20.86 26.71 -11.59
CA TYR A 226 -19.87 27.78 -11.37
C TYR A 226 -18.82 27.37 -10.34
N ALA A 227 -19.26 26.87 -9.18
CA ALA A 227 -18.36 26.39 -8.13
C ALA A 227 -17.55 25.17 -8.61
N ALA A 228 -18.20 24.21 -9.28
CA ALA A 228 -17.51 23.06 -9.87
C ALA A 228 -16.45 23.49 -10.87
N THR A 229 -16.79 24.38 -11.82
CA THR A 229 -15.83 24.91 -12.80
C THR A 229 -14.62 25.56 -12.12
N LYS A 230 -14.84 26.34 -11.05
CA LYS A 230 -13.74 27.03 -10.35
C LYS A 230 -12.81 26.07 -9.63
N LEU A 231 -13.33 25.00 -9.01
CA LEU A 231 -12.53 23.99 -8.32
C LEU A 231 -11.83 23.04 -9.31
N THR A 232 -12.52 22.61 -10.37
CA THR A 232 -11.94 21.83 -11.48
C THR A 232 -10.83 22.60 -12.20
N ALA A 233 -10.99 23.90 -12.44
CA ALA A 233 -9.94 24.75 -13.03
C ALA A 233 -8.72 24.90 -12.12
N PHE A 234 -8.90 24.81 -10.79
CA PHE A 234 -7.79 24.81 -9.84
C PHE A 234 -7.01 23.50 -9.85
N PHE A 235 -7.70 22.35 -9.81
CA PHE A 235 -7.03 21.04 -9.94
C PHE A 235 -6.38 20.87 -11.32
N ASN A 236 -7.01 21.32 -12.41
CA ASN A 236 -6.38 21.36 -13.74
C ASN A 236 -5.07 22.15 -13.70
N ARG A 237 -5.11 23.40 -13.20
CA ARG A 237 -3.91 24.25 -13.09
C ARG A 237 -2.83 23.60 -12.22
N ALA A 238 -3.19 22.99 -11.09
CA ALA A 238 -2.25 22.27 -10.24
C ALA A 238 -1.57 21.11 -11.01
N GLY A 239 -2.35 20.25 -11.66
CA GLY A 239 -1.82 19.10 -12.38
C GLY A 239 -0.97 19.47 -13.61
N ASP A 240 -1.44 20.41 -14.44
CA ASP A 240 -0.71 20.85 -15.63
C ASP A 240 0.57 21.62 -15.25
N TYR A 241 0.53 22.43 -14.19
CA TYR A 241 1.71 23.11 -13.69
C TYR A 241 2.73 22.14 -13.09
N ALA A 242 2.26 21.12 -12.33
CA ALA A 242 3.10 20.05 -11.86
C ALA A 242 3.76 19.28 -13.03
N SER A 243 3.01 19.03 -14.11
CA SER A 243 3.56 18.39 -15.31
C SER A 243 4.62 19.25 -16.03
N ALA A 244 4.41 20.56 -16.13
CA ALA A 244 5.39 21.48 -16.73
C ALA A 244 6.71 21.52 -15.95
N LEU A 245 6.61 21.58 -14.61
CA LEU A 245 7.79 21.52 -13.73
C LEU A 245 8.47 20.14 -13.77
N LEU A 246 7.71 19.05 -13.78
CA LEU A 246 8.21 17.67 -13.93
C LEU A 246 9.10 17.55 -15.18
N HIS A 247 8.66 18.06 -16.33
CA HIS A 247 9.46 18.08 -17.56
C HIS A 247 10.72 18.93 -17.46
N LYS A 248 10.62 20.13 -16.88
CA LYS A 248 11.78 21.02 -16.69
C LYS A 248 12.85 20.37 -15.81
N VAL A 249 12.43 19.69 -14.74
CA VAL A 249 13.33 19.08 -13.77
C VAL A 249 13.89 17.74 -14.29
N ALA A 250 13.11 16.97 -15.05
CA ALA A 250 13.59 15.81 -15.80
C ALA A 250 14.66 16.17 -16.85
N ALA A 251 14.58 17.37 -17.44
CA ALA A 251 15.61 17.93 -18.32
C ALA A 251 16.87 18.44 -17.57
N GLY A 252 16.94 18.27 -16.25
CA GLY A 252 18.07 18.68 -15.41
C GLY A 252 18.01 20.12 -14.91
N GLY A 253 16.94 20.87 -15.19
CA GLY A 253 16.74 22.22 -14.68
C GLY A 253 16.24 22.26 -13.24
N THR A 254 16.53 23.34 -12.51
CA THR A 254 15.97 23.56 -11.16
C THR A 254 14.76 24.50 -11.20
N LEU A 255 13.97 24.50 -10.13
CA LEU A 255 12.97 25.54 -9.86
C LEU A 255 13.60 26.94 -9.86
N ASN A 256 12.81 27.97 -10.19
CA ASN A 256 13.17 29.38 -10.05
C ASN A 256 12.16 30.12 -9.14
N ALA A 257 12.50 31.32 -8.69
CA ALA A 257 11.69 32.07 -7.73
C ALA A 257 10.24 32.38 -8.18
N GLN A 258 9.99 32.57 -9.48
CA GLN A 258 8.62 32.74 -10.00
C GLN A 258 7.86 31.41 -9.96
N GLU A 259 8.56 30.30 -10.16
CA GLU A 259 7.96 28.98 -10.11
C GLU A 259 7.64 28.54 -8.68
N GLU A 260 8.53 28.87 -7.73
CA GLU A 260 8.34 28.72 -6.28
C GLU A 260 7.14 29.55 -5.79
N GLU A 261 6.97 30.78 -6.29
CA GLU A 261 5.82 31.65 -6.00
C GLU A 261 4.48 31.03 -6.48
N VAL A 262 4.46 30.35 -7.63
CA VAL A 262 3.26 29.62 -8.10
C VAL A 262 2.98 28.37 -7.25
N ILE A 263 4.01 27.65 -6.79
CA ILE A 263 3.82 26.52 -5.86
C ILE A 263 3.25 27.02 -4.52
N GLU A 264 3.73 28.16 -4.00
CA GLU A 264 3.21 28.81 -2.79
C GLU A 264 1.74 29.23 -2.95
N TYR A 265 1.38 29.82 -4.10
CA TYR A 265 0.00 30.14 -4.45
C TYR A 265 -0.89 28.88 -4.51
N LEU A 266 -0.43 27.80 -5.14
CA LEU A 266 -1.18 26.54 -5.22
C LEU A 266 -1.34 25.91 -3.82
N TYR A 267 -0.31 25.95 -2.99
CA TYR A 267 -0.35 25.43 -1.61
C TYR A 267 -1.33 26.20 -0.73
N THR A 268 -1.25 27.53 -0.69
CA THR A 268 -2.16 28.39 0.10
C THR A 268 -3.62 28.29 -0.39
N SER A 269 -3.84 28.12 -1.69
CA SER A 269 -5.14 27.78 -2.26
C SER A 269 -5.63 26.39 -1.79
N MET A 270 -4.76 25.37 -1.81
CA MET A 270 -5.10 24.02 -1.36
C MET A 270 -5.43 23.96 0.13
N GLN A 271 -4.68 24.67 0.98
CA GLN A 271 -5.00 24.81 2.41
C GLN A 271 -6.40 25.38 2.64
N SER A 272 -6.84 26.31 1.77
CA SER A 272 -8.18 26.91 1.84
C SER A 272 -9.29 25.93 1.46
N VAL A 273 -9.07 25.08 0.44
CA VAL A 273 -9.97 23.97 0.07
C VAL A 273 -10.04 22.97 1.23
N ARG A 274 -8.87 22.52 1.71
CA ARG A 274 -8.72 21.51 2.75
C ARG A 274 -9.39 21.90 4.07
N TYR A 275 -9.23 23.15 4.51
CA TYR A 275 -9.90 23.68 5.70
C TYR A 275 -11.43 23.66 5.60
N ALA A 276 -12.00 23.72 4.38
CA ALA A 276 -13.44 23.70 4.16
C ALA A 276 -14.01 22.27 3.90
N MET A 277 -13.16 21.25 3.65
CA MET A 277 -13.60 19.87 3.41
C MET A 277 -14.41 19.24 4.55
N PRO A 278 -14.10 19.42 5.86
CA PRO A 278 -14.86 18.75 6.94
C PRO A 278 -16.36 19.04 6.92
N ALA A 279 -16.76 20.29 6.64
CA ALA A 279 -18.17 20.67 6.54
C ALA A 279 -18.86 20.04 5.31
N LEU A 280 -18.13 19.84 4.21
CA LEU A 280 -18.64 19.10 3.05
C LEU A 280 -18.88 17.62 3.39
N ILE A 281 -17.95 16.99 4.10
CA ILE A 281 -18.03 15.58 4.52
C ILE A 281 -19.21 15.37 5.49
N GLU A 282 -19.35 16.25 6.50
CA GLU A 282 -20.45 16.20 7.46
C GLU A 282 -21.81 16.33 6.75
N SER A 283 -21.98 17.38 5.93
CA SER A 283 -23.24 17.60 5.20
C SER A 283 -23.56 16.49 4.19
N ALA A 284 -22.55 15.90 3.53
CA ALA A 284 -22.73 14.73 2.66
C ALA A 284 -23.13 13.47 3.44
N GLY A 285 -22.51 13.21 4.59
CA GLY A 285 -22.78 12.04 5.43
C GLY A 285 -24.19 12.05 6.06
N SER A 286 -24.77 13.23 6.31
CA SER A 286 -26.13 13.39 6.84
C SER A 286 -27.23 13.61 5.79
N ALA A 287 -26.88 13.78 4.51
CA ALA A 287 -27.84 14.15 3.46
C ALA A 287 -28.84 13.03 3.10
N SER A 288 -30.10 13.39 2.84
CA SER A 288 -30.94 12.63 1.90
C SER A 288 -30.60 13.01 0.45
N ALA A 289 -30.98 12.17 -0.50
CA ALA A 289 -30.79 12.45 -1.93
C ALA A 289 -31.43 13.79 -2.35
N GLU A 290 -32.61 14.14 -1.81
CA GLU A 290 -33.29 15.41 -2.05
C GLU A 290 -32.48 16.63 -1.54
N SER A 291 -31.84 16.53 -0.37
CA SER A 291 -30.94 17.58 0.13
C SER A 291 -29.61 17.64 -0.61
N MET A 292 -29.13 16.50 -1.13
CA MET A 292 -27.90 16.41 -1.93
C MET A 292 -28.05 17.12 -3.29
N TRP A 293 -29.25 17.09 -3.88
CA TRP A 293 -29.59 17.79 -5.14
C TRP A 293 -30.15 19.21 -4.97
N ALA A 294 -30.26 19.73 -3.74
CA ALA A 294 -30.77 21.06 -3.50
C ALA A 294 -29.69 22.12 -3.78
N THR A 295 -29.89 22.94 -4.82
CA THR A 295 -28.99 24.06 -5.19
C THR A 295 -28.76 25.04 -4.04
N ASP A 296 -29.80 25.25 -3.24
CA ASP A 296 -29.82 26.17 -2.11
C ASP A 296 -29.58 25.43 -0.78
N GLY A 297 -29.12 24.17 -0.86
CA GLY A 297 -28.92 23.26 0.26
C GLY A 297 -27.57 23.42 0.95
N GLU A 298 -27.46 22.87 2.16
CA GLU A 298 -26.24 22.93 2.99
C GLU A 298 -25.02 22.31 2.32
N PHE A 299 -25.19 21.19 1.60
CA PHE A 299 -24.13 20.56 0.82
C PHE A 299 -23.59 21.49 -0.28
N ALA A 300 -24.47 22.13 -1.06
CA ALA A 300 -24.09 23.09 -2.10
C ALA A 300 -23.40 24.33 -1.50
N ALA A 301 -23.93 24.89 -0.41
CA ALA A 301 -23.33 26.02 0.30
C ALA A 301 -21.97 25.69 0.93
N ASN A 302 -21.74 24.44 1.37
CA ASN A 302 -20.43 23.97 1.82
C ASN A 302 -19.46 23.75 0.65
N PHE A 303 -19.95 23.29 -0.50
CA PHE A 303 -19.15 23.13 -1.70
C PHE A 303 -18.68 24.49 -2.28
N GLU A 304 -19.53 25.52 -2.28
CA GLU A 304 -19.12 26.87 -2.69
C GLU A 304 -17.95 27.42 -1.85
N ARG A 305 -17.92 27.12 -0.54
CA ARG A 305 -16.86 27.58 0.39
C ARG A 305 -15.47 27.06 0.02
N LEU A 306 -15.36 25.85 -0.54
CA LEU A 306 -14.10 25.30 -1.06
C LEU A 306 -13.45 26.27 -2.06
N THR A 307 -14.27 26.95 -2.85
CA THR A 307 -13.84 27.79 -3.97
C THR A 307 -13.44 29.21 -3.56
N ALA A 308 -13.71 29.61 -2.32
CA ALA A 308 -13.54 30.99 -1.86
C ALA A 308 -12.07 31.45 -1.86
N GLY A 309 -11.12 30.55 -1.57
CA GLY A 309 -9.68 30.83 -1.55
C GLY A 309 -8.97 30.78 -2.91
N ILE A 310 -9.67 30.39 -3.98
CA ILE A 310 -9.05 30.10 -5.29
C ILE A 310 -9.02 31.36 -6.18
N GLY A 311 -7.86 31.65 -6.78
CA GLY A 311 -7.63 32.70 -7.79
C GLY A 311 -7.49 32.17 -9.24
N GLU A 312 -7.13 33.06 -10.18
CA GLU A 312 -7.07 32.78 -11.62
C GLU A 312 -5.66 32.95 -12.22
N MET A 313 -5.24 32.01 -13.08
CA MET A 313 -4.01 32.04 -13.87
C MET A 313 -4.09 31.03 -15.05
N ASN A 314 -3.15 31.11 -16.01
CA ASN A 314 -3.28 30.54 -17.37
C ASN A 314 -2.38 29.28 -17.62
N GLU A 315 -2.67 28.45 -18.65
CA GLU A 315 -2.23 27.03 -18.75
C GLU A 315 -1.40 26.64 -20.01
N THR A 316 -0.64 25.51 -19.97
CA THR A 316 -0.51 24.44 -21.02
C THR A 316 0.49 23.28 -20.70
N VAL A 317 0.01 22.04 -20.39
CA VAL A 317 0.33 20.66 -20.94
C VAL A 317 1.81 20.20 -21.21
N ARG A 318 2.28 18.92 -21.16
CA ARG A 318 2.14 17.56 -20.47
C ARG A 318 3.10 16.56 -21.23
N SER A 319 3.50 15.27 -21.02
CA SER A 319 3.24 13.96 -20.30
C SER A 319 4.51 13.03 -20.46
N GLU A 320 4.80 11.78 -19.97
CA GLU A 320 4.49 10.83 -18.85
C GLU A 320 5.37 9.50 -18.99
N LEU A 321 6.02 8.89 -17.96
CA LEU A 321 6.76 7.56 -18.00
C LEU A 321 7.16 6.97 -16.59
N THR A 322 7.32 5.63 -16.37
CA THR A 322 7.51 4.96 -15.02
C THR A 322 8.15 3.52 -14.94
N GLY A 323 8.68 3.05 -13.77
CA GLY A 323 8.86 1.59 -13.42
C GLY A 323 9.78 1.10 -12.24
N LYS A 324 9.29 0.13 -11.40
CA LYS A 324 9.82 -0.75 -10.27
C LYS A 324 11.33 -1.16 -10.15
N GLY A 325 11.89 -1.74 -9.05
CA GLY A 325 11.45 -2.22 -7.69
C GLY A 325 12.16 -3.54 -7.18
N ALA A 326 12.29 -3.85 -5.86
CA ALA A 326 13.16 -4.95 -5.29
C ALA A 326 12.67 -5.75 -4.01
N ALA A 327 13.44 -6.77 -3.55
CA ALA A 327 13.16 -7.83 -2.51
C ALA A 327 14.44 -8.68 -2.16
N ASP A 328 14.70 -9.50 -1.10
CA ASP A 328 14.21 -9.87 0.28
C ASP A 328 15.34 -10.75 0.98
N HIS A 329 15.53 -10.82 2.32
CA HIS A 329 16.86 -11.21 2.93
C HIS A 329 17.04 -12.26 4.11
N LEU A 330 16.08 -13.12 4.48
CA LEU A 330 16.08 -13.85 5.79
C LEU A 330 16.92 -15.14 6.02
N SER A 331 17.72 -15.64 5.07
CA SER A 331 18.10 -17.07 5.05
C SER A 331 19.21 -17.57 6.00
N GLU A 332 19.83 -16.73 6.84
CA GLU A 332 21.12 -17.07 7.49
C GLU A 332 21.07 -17.36 9.01
N LEU A 333 19.91 -17.23 9.67
CA LEU A 333 19.76 -17.48 11.11
C LEU A 333 19.42 -18.94 11.45
N GLU A 334 19.86 -19.41 12.64
CA GLU A 334 19.59 -20.76 13.15
C GLU A 334 18.09 -21.04 13.32
N THR A 335 17.70 -22.29 13.06
CA THR A 335 16.30 -22.75 13.17
C THR A 335 15.95 -23.11 14.62
N VAL A 336 14.98 -22.43 15.22
CA VAL A 336 14.43 -22.79 16.54
C VAL A 336 13.29 -23.80 16.42
N SER A 337 13.15 -24.69 17.39
CA SER A 337 11.99 -25.59 17.50
C SER A 337 10.77 -24.88 18.09
N GLU A 338 9.59 -25.47 17.94
CA GLU A 338 8.36 -25.00 18.61
C GLU A 338 8.51 -24.98 20.13
N GLU A 339 9.23 -25.95 20.70
CA GLU A 339 9.58 -25.99 22.13
C GLU A 339 10.42 -24.76 22.52
N ARG A 340 11.47 -24.44 21.77
CA ARG A 340 12.33 -23.27 22.04
C ARG A 340 11.60 -21.95 21.79
N ALA A 341 10.74 -21.88 20.77
CA ALA A 341 9.87 -20.72 20.55
C ALA A 341 8.87 -20.54 21.71
N THR A 342 8.38 -21.63 22.30
CA THR A 342 7.52 -21.59 23.50
C THR A 342 8.29 -21.12 24.74
N GLU A 343 9.54 -21.55 24.94
CA GLU A 343 10.42 -21.00 25.98
C GLU A 343 10.61 -19.49 25.81
N LEU A 344 10.95 -19.04 24.59
CA LEU A 344 11.13 -17.63 24.25
C LEU A 344 9.86 -16.79 24.46
N ALA A 345 8.68 -17.33 24.10
CA ALA A 345 7.41 -16.66 24.37
C ALA A 345 7.17 -16.45 25.88
N ASN A 346 7.45 -17.46 26.71
CA ASN A 346 7.37 -17.34 28.17
C ASN A 346 8.42 -16.37 28.73
N GLU A 347 9.61 -16.32 28.14
CA GLU A 347 10.67 -15.37 28.51
C GLU A 347 10.26 -13.92 28.21
N TYR A 348 9.82 -13.63 26.97
CA TYR A 348 9.39 -12.30 26.55
C TYR A 348 8.16 -11.81 27.34
N PHE A 349 7.13 -12.66 27.49
CA PHE A 349 5.86 -12.28 28.13
C PHE A 349 5.78 -12.55 29.64
N SER A 350 6.90 -12.89 30.29
CA SER A 350 6.98 -13.15 31.74
C SER A 350 6.39 -12.05 32.64
N ASP A 351 6.48 -10.77 32.24
CA ASP A 351 5.93 -9.64 33.01
C ASP A 351 4.40 -9.52 32.91
N TYR A 352 3.77 -10.19 31.95
CA TYR A 352 2.32 -10.13 31.67
C TYR A 352 1.50 -11.11 32.53
N LYS A 353 2.14 -11.85 33.45
CA LYS A 353 1.49 -12.85 34.34
C LYS A 353 0.61 -13.86 33.58
N VAL A 354 1.14 -14.38 32.48
CA VAL A 354 0.37 -15.23 31.56
C VAL A 354 -0.29 -16.42 32.27
N SER A 355 -1.60 -16.55 32.12
CA SER A 355 -2.42 -17.60 32.75
C SER A 355 -2.38 -18.93 31.98
N GLU A 356 -2.40 -18.83 30.65
CA GLU A 356 -2.22 -19.95 29.73
C GLU A 356 -1.63 -19.41 28.42
N LEU A 357 -0.56 -20.04 27.93
CA LEU A 357 0.12 -19.71 26.68
C LEU A 357 0.06 -20.93 25.75
N ARG A 358 -0.46 -20.76 24.54
CA ARG A 358 -0.61 -21.84 23.55
C ARG A 358 0.03 -21.46 22.23
N CYS A 359 0.84 -22.36 21.68
CA CYS A 359 1.09 -22.37 20.24
C CYS A 359 -0.21 -22.76 19.54
N THR A 360 -0.72 -21.91 18.64
CA THR A 360 -1.96 -22.17 17.87
C THR A 360 -1.69 -22.56 16.42
N GLY A 361 -0.44 -22.42 15.96
CA GLY A 361 0.01 -22.98 14.69
C GLY A 361 1.31 -22.36 14.19
N LYS A 362 1.61 -22.62 12.93
CA LYS A 362 2.75 -22.06 12.20
C LYS A 362 2.26 -21.34 10.95
N THR A 363 2.81 -20.16 10.68
CA THR A 363 2.52 -19.35 9.49
C THR A 363 3.72 -19.35 8.54
N GLU A 364 3.44 -19.27 7.24
CA GLU A 364 4.44 -19.21 6.16
C GLU A 364 4.19 -17.98 5.29
N GLY A 365 5.25 -17.27 4.90
CA GLY A 365 5.21 -16.02 4.14
C GLY A 365 6.60 -15.60 3.68
N SER A 366 6.99 -14.32 3.85
CA SER A 366 8.40 -13.89 3.69
C SER A 366 9.34 -14.53 4.72
N TYR A 367 8.80 -14.98 5.86
CA TYR A 367 9.45 -15.86 6.83
C TYR A 367 8.44 -16.90 7.34
N ALA A 368 8.95 -17.94 7.99
CA ALA A 368 8.15 -18.86 8.78
C ALA A 368 8.13 -18.41 10.25
N ALA A 369 6.98 -18.51 10.93
CA ALA A 369 6.84 -18.14 12.33
C ALA A 369 5.82 -19.01 13.09
N TYR A 370 6.15 -19.35 14.33
CA TYR A 370 5.25 -19.96 15.30
C TYR A 370 4.30 -18.89 15.85
N THR A 371 3.01 -19.21 15.89
CA THR A 371 1.95 -18.29 16.35
C THR A 371 1.49 -18.69 17.74
N PHE A 372 1.47 -17.73 18.65
CA PHE A 372 1.09 -17.89 20.04
C PHE A 372 -0.12 -17.03 20.39
N GLU A 373 -1.05 -17.62 21.11
CA GLU A 373 -2.18 -16.92 21.75
C GLU A 373 -2.09 -17.14 23.26
N PHE A 374 -2.31 -16.09 24.02
CA PHE A 374 -2.30 -16.16 25.49
C PHE A 374 -3.24 -15.15 26.15
N THR A 375 -3.47 -15.35 27.44
CA THR A 375 -4.36 -14.50 28.26
C THR A 375 -3.72 -14.19 29.61
N ASP A 376 -3.89 -12.97 30.12
CA ASP A 376 -3.34 -12.53 31.41
C ASP A 376 -4.30 -12.69 32.62
N ASP A 377 -3.86 -12.27 33.81
CA ASP A 377 -4.61 -12.39 35.06
C ASP A 377 -5.88 -11.52 35.15
N ALA A 378 -6.14 -10.66 34.15
CA ALA A 378 -7.37 -9.86 34.02
C ALA A 378 -8.28 -10.35 32.88
N GLY A 379 -7.86 -11.35 32.10
CA GLY A 379 -8.63 -11.88 30.97
C GLY A 379 -8.39 -11.17 29.63
N ARG A 380 -7.33 -10.34 29.50
CA ARG A 380 -6.97 -9.71 28.23
C ARG A 380 -6.28 -10.70 27.31
N SER A 381 -6.68 -10.74 26.05
CA SER A 381 -6.10 -11.62 25.03
C SER A 381 -4.93 -10.97 24.29
N TYR A 382 -3.94 -11.79 23.97
CA TYR A 382 -2.72 -11.40 23.30
C TYR A 382 -2.41 -12.36 22.15
N TYR A 383 -1.91 -11.80 21.05
CA TYR A 383 -1.45 -12.50 19.86
C TYR A 383 0.03 -12.22 19.62
N ALA A 384 0.83 -13.24 19.34
CA ALA A 384 2.25 -13.10 19.06
C ALA A 384 2.73 -14.04 17.95
N GLN A 385 3.77 -13.64 17.23
CA GLN A 385 4.47 -14.48 16.27
C GLN A 385 5.97 -14.45 16.53
N ILE A 386 6.60 -15.62 16.66
CA ILE A 386 8.04 -15.78 16.85
C ILE A 386 8.63 -16.50 15.64
N THR A 387 9.68 -15.95 15.03
CA THR A 387 10.28 -16.52 13.82
C THR A 387 10.86 -17.92 14.06
N GLU A 388 10.66 -18.82 13.09
CA GLU A 388 11.34 -20.12 13.09
C GLU A 388 12.85 -19.97 12.87
N GLN A 389 13.28 -18.89 12.19
CA GLN A 389 14.70 -18.53 12.03
C GLN A 389 15.06 -17.42 13.01
N GLY A 390 15.98 -17.71 13.95
CA GLY A 390 16.47 -16.78 14.98
C GLY A 390 15.62 -16.67 16.25
N GLY A 391 14.34 -17.09 16.24
CA GLY A 391 13.47 -17.02 17.43
C GLY A 391 13.06 -15.61 17.85
N LEU A 392 13.06 -14.64 16.92
CA LEU A 392 12.76 -13.24 17.20
C LEU A 392 11.24 -12.98 17.22
N LEU A 393 10.79 -12.07 18.10
CA LEU A 393 9.39 -11.65 18.15
C LEU A 393 9.06 -10.77 16.93
N ALA A 394 8.41 -11.36 15.92
CA ALA A 394 8.11 -10.72 14.64
C ALA A 394 6.89 -9.79 14.70
N MET A 395 5.85 -10.27 15.38
CA MET A 395 4.59 -9.55 15.60
C MET A 395 4.14 -9.78 17.04
N PHE A 396 3.53 -8.75 17.63
CA PHE A 396 2.78 -8.82 18.87
C PHE A 396 1.61 -7.86 18.76
N ASP A 397 0.42 -8.24 19.23
CA ASP A 397 -0.70 -7.29 19.36
C ASP A 397 -1.67 -7.72 20.47
N SER A 398 -2.35 -6.72 21.03
CA SER A 398 -3.49 -6.86 21.91
C SER A 398 -4.45 -5.71 21.64
N TYR A 399 -5.72 -6.05 21.42
CA TYR A 399 -6.81 -5.09 21.28
C TYR A 399 -7.50 -4.92 22.64
N GLU A 400 -6.95 -4.03 23.46
CA GLU A 400 -7.53 -3.62 24.74
C GLU A 400 -7.32 -2.11 24.91
N GLN A 401 -8.41 -1.33 24.87
CA GLN A 401 -8.37 0.12 24.87
C GLN A 401 -7.64 0.69 26.10
N CYS A 402 -6.97 1.82 25.91
CA CYS A 402 -6.35 2.63 26.96
C CYS A 402 -7.18 3.91 27.11
N ASN A 403 -7.44 4.34 28.34
CA ASN A 403 -8.43 5.38 28.64
C ASN A 403 -7.89 6.50 29.55
N THR A 404 -6.69 6.32 30.12
CA THR A 404 -6.02 7.30 30.98
C THR A 404 -4.56 7.47 30.60
N GLU A 405 -4.05 8.69 30.52
CA GLU A 405 -2.63 8.96 30.31
C GLU A 405 -1.89 8.99 31.66
N ASN A 406 -1.24 7.87 32.03
CA ASN A 406 -0.41 7.75 33.24
C ASN A 406 1.11 7.86 32.94
N PHE A 407 1.52 7.65 31.68
CA PHE A 407 2.91 7.65 31.22
C PHE A 407 3.05 8.49 29.94
N ASP A 408 3.95 9.47 29.95
CA ASP A 408 4.24 10.31 28.78
C ASP A 408 5.05 9.57 27.69
N ALA A 409 5.13 10.17 26.48
CA ALA A 409 6.01 9.74 25.38
C ALA A 409 7.39 9.23 25.80
N LYS A 410 8.05 9.86 26.80
CA LYS A 410 9.43 9.54 27.20
C LYS A 410 9.46 8.27 28.04
N HIS A 411 8.51 8.11 28.95
CA HIS A 411 8.33 6.89 29.72
C HIS A 411 7.92 5.73 28.80
N CYS A 412 6.96 5.94 27.89
CA CYS A 412 6.55 4.95 26.90
C CYS A 412 7.69 4.55 25.95
N THR A 413 8.52 5.50 25.49
CA THR A 413 9.73 5.22 24.70
C THR A 413 10.75 4.38 25.49
N HIS A 414 10.91 4.62 26.79
CA HIS A 414 11.79 3.84 27.67
C HIS A 414 11.27 2.41 27.92
N ILE A 415 9.95 2.26 28.08
CA ILE A 415 9.27 0.96 28.19
C ILE A 415 9.45 0.15 26.90
N ALA A 416 9.16 0.75 25.74
CA ALA A 416 9.33 0.11 24.43
C ALA A 416 10.78 -0.32 24.18
N ARG A 417 11.77 0.54 24.49
CA ARG A 417 13.20 0.19 24.35
C ARG A 417 13.56 -1.06 25.17
N LYS A 418 13.17 -1.11 26.45
CA LYS A 418 13.45 -2.27 27.32
C LYS A 418 12.79 -3.55 26.84
N PHE A 419 11.59 -3.46 26.26
CA PHE A 419 10.92 -4.61 25.68
C PHE A 419 11.65 -5.11 24.42
N LEU A 420 12.12 -4.19 23.56
CA LEU A 420 12.94 -4.52 22.39
C LEU A 420 14.26 -5.19 22.79
N GLU A 421 14.98 -4.62 23.76
CA GLU A 421 16.20 -5.19 24.35
C GLU A 421 15.94 -6.62 24.88
N LYS A 422 14.83 -6.84 25.59
CA LYS A 422 14.40 -8.16 26.09
C LYS A 422 14.05 -9.15 24.97
N CYS A 423 13.56 -8.66 23.84
CA CYS A 423 13.22 -9.45 22.66
C CYS A 423 14.41 -9.68 21.70
N GLY A 424 15.64 -9.29 22.08
CA GLY A 424 16.85 -9.49 21.26
C GLY A 424 17.08 -8.46 20.17
N TYR A 425 16.34 -7.34 20.17
CA TYR A 425 16.54 -6.23 19.23
C TYR A 425 17.53 -5.21 19.80
N GLU A 426 18.80 -5.38 19.45
CA GLU A 426 19.89 -4.49 19.88
C GLU A 426 20.08 -3.26 18.96
N ASN A 427 20.79 -2.24 19.45
CA ASN A 427 21.16 -1.01 18.73
C ASN A 427 20.00 -0.25 18.04
N LEU A 428 18.76 -0.44 18.53
CA LEU A 428 17.59 0.30 18.06
C LEU A 428 17.50 1.71 18.66
N ARG A 429 17.27 2.70 17.79
CA ARG A 429 17.05 4.11 18.14
C ARG A 429 15.63 4.56 17.79
N PRO A 430 14.88 5.15 18.74
CA PRO A 430 13.59 5.76 18.45
C PRO A 430 13.80 7.00 17.57
N VAL A 431 13.07 7.07 16.47
CA VAL A 431 13.15 8.16 15.48
C VAL A 431 11.84 8.93 15.33
N PHE A 432 10.71 8.35 15.71
CA PHE A 432 9.41 9.01 15.69
C PHE A 432 8.52 8.47 16.83
N VAL A 433 7.68 9.31 17.40
CA VAL A 433 6.66 8.96 18.39
C VAL A 433 5.36 9.62 17.94
N SER A 434 4.28 8.85 17.98
CA SER A 434 2.91 9.31 17.80
C SER A 434 2.09 8.96 19.03
N GLU A 435 1.22 9.87 19.47
CA GLU A 435 0.38 9.72 20.66
C GLU A 435 -1.08 9.93 20.25
N ALA A 436 -1.94 8.97 20.59
CA ALA A 436 -3.37 8.97 20.26
C ALA A 436 -4.11 8.05 21.25
N ASP A 437 -5.32 8.42 21.70
CA ASP A 437 -6.20 7.54 22.51
C ASP A 437 -5.52 6.81 23.68
N CYS A 438 -4.62 7.51 24.40
CA CYS A 438 -3.79 6.95 25.48
C CYS A 438 -2.91 5.74 25.07
N GLU A 439 -2.56 5.62 23.80
CA GLU A 439 -1.48 4.78 23.27
C GLU A 439 -0.35 5.64 22.67
N CYS A 440 0.89 5.20 22.87
CA CYS A 440 2.08 5.75 22.25
C CYS A 440 2.61 4.75 21.22
N CYS A 441 2.62 5.14 19.94
CA CYS A 441 3.24 4.38 18.85
C CYS A 441 4.65 4.92 18.57
N ILE A 442 5.67 4.16 18.95
CA ILE A 442 7.08 4.53 18.78
C ILE A 442 7.69 3.75 17.60
N THR A 443 8.30 4.49 16.68
CA THR A 443 9.09 3.92 15.57
C THR A 443 10.56 3.91 15.93
N PHE A 444 11.17 2.73 15.89
CA PHE A 444 12.59 2.50 16.04
C PHE A 444 13.22 2.09 14.69
N VAL A 445 14.50 2.42 14.51
CA VAL A 445 15.35 1.93 13.42
C VAL A 445 16.69 1.47 13.99
N TYR A 446 17.34 0.52 13.32
CA TYR A 446 18.71 0.10 13.66
C TYR A 446 19.71 1.26 13.48
N GLU A 447 20.69 1.38 14.37
CA GLU A 447 21.78 2.35 14.26
C GLU A 447 23.13 1.61 14.17
N GLN A 448 23.83 1.77 13.04
CA GLN A 448 25.16 1.23 12.81
C GLN A 448 26.15 2.39 12.64
N ASP A 449 27.25 2.41 13.39
CA ASP A 449 28.32 3.43 13.27
C ASP A 449 27.85 4.91 13.29
N GLY A 450 26.76 5.19 14.02
CA GLY A 450 26.13 6.52 14.08
C GLY A 450 25.23 6.86 12.89
N VAL A 451 24.75 5.85 12.15
CA VAL A 451 23.91 5.98 10.95
C VAL A 451 22.59 5.22 11.14
N LEU A 452 21.47 5.92 10.95
CA LEU A 452 20.11 5.40 11.11
C LEU A 452 19.69 4.58 9.88
N ILE A 453 19.39 3.29 10.04
CA ILE A 453 19.08 2.37 8.94
C ILE A 453 17.56 2.21 8.82
N TYR A 454 16.90 3.08 8.05
CA TYR A 454 15.43 3.09 7.90
C TYR A 454 14.78 1.84 7.28
N PRO A 455 15.46 1.04 6.43
CA PRO A 455 14.97 -0.28 6.05
C PRO A 455 14.78 -1.22 7.26
N ASP A 456 15.60 -1.09 8.30
CA ASP A 456 15.66 -1.96 9.45
C ASP A 456 14.77 -1.43 10.58
N ARG A 457 13.47 -1.32 10.30
CA ARG A 457 12.48 -0.64 11.15
C ARG A 457 11.70 -1.62 12.02
N VAL A 458 11.52 -1.25 13.29
CA VAL A 458 10.57 -1.89 14.24
C VAL A 458 9.63 -0.83 14.79
N MET A 459 8.34 -1.12 14.86
CA MET A 459 7.32 -0.26 15.49
C MET A 459 6.80 -0.92 16.76
N VAL A 460 6.57 -0.14 17.81
CA VAL A 460 6.10 -0.62 19.12
C VAL A 460 4.96 0.26 19.62
N LYS A 461 3.86 -0.36 20.04
CA LYS A 461 2.65 0.26 20.60
C LYS A 461 2.67 0.10 22.12
N VAL A 462 2.53 1.17 22.88
CA VAL A 462 2.58 1.18 24.35
C VAL A 462 1.33 1.82 24.92
N CYS A 463 0.67 1.16 25.86
CA CYS A 463 -0.48 1.71 26.56
C CYS A 463 -0.03 2.73 27.62
N ALA A 464 -0.33 4.01 27.41
CA ALA A 464 -0.02 5.10 28.34
C ALA A 464 -0.77 4.97 29.68
N GLU A 465 -1.83 4.17 29.76
CA GLU A 465 -2.51 3.84 31.02
C GLU A 465 -1.74 2.82 31.84
N ARG A 466 -1.29 1.74 31.19
CA ARG A 466 -0.78 0.53 31.86
C ARG A 466 0.75 0.48 31.96
N GLY A 467 1.46 1.30 31.19
CA GLY A 467 2.94 1.28 31.13
C GLY A 467 3.49 -0.03 30.54
N ALA A 468 2.71 -0.68 29.67
CA ALA A 468 3.00 -1.97 29.07
C ALA A 468 2.90 -1.90 27.54
N VAL A 469 3.72 -2.68 26.84
CA VAL A 469 3.62 -2.83 25.39
C VAL A 469 2.31 -3.55 25.05
N THR A 470 1.56 -3.00 24.10
CA THR A 470 0.31 -3.56 23.56
C THR A 470 0.46 -4.03 22.12
N GLY A 471 1.62 -3.80 21.47
CA GLY A 471 1.92 -4.40 20.17
C GLY A 471 3.34 -4.09 19.66
N LEU A 472 3.77 -4.87 18.67
CA LEU A 472 5.06 -4.74 17.96
C LEU A 472 4.91 -5.25 16.52
N ASP A 473 5.52 -4.54 15.58
CA ASP A 473 5.75 -4.96 14.18
C ASP A 473 7.24 -4.81 13.86
N ALA A 474 7.93 -5.94 13.67
CA ALA A 474 9.33 -6.00 13.25
C ALA A 474 9.49 -6.55 11.82
N HIS A 475 8.43 -6.60 11.01
CA HIS A 475 8.45 -7.22 9.68
C HIS A 475 9.55 -6.64 8.77
N LEU A 476 9.74 -5.31 8.79
CA LEU A 476 10.76 -4.64 7.97
C LEU A 476 12.18 -4.92 8.48
N TYR A 477 12.42 -4.86 9.79
CA TYR A 477 13.69 -5.29 10.38
C TYR A 477 14.02 -6.72 9.97
N LEU A 478 13.13 -7.67 10.25
CA LEU A 478 13.35 -9.08 9.92
C LEU A 478 13.63 -9.28 8.43
N LYS A 479 12.89 -8.61 7.55
CA LYS A 479 13.02 -8.73 6.09
C LYS A 479 14.33 -8.18 5.52
N ASN A 480 14.86 -7.09 6.10
CA ASN A 480 15.92 -6.27 5.49
C ASN A 480 17.26 -6.30 6.26
N HIS A 481 17.26 -6.70 7.54
CA HIS A 481 18.39 -6.48 8.43
C HIS A 481 19.64 -7.27 8.05
N CYS A 482 20.74 -6.54 7.83
CA CYS A 482 22.08 -7.06 7.61
C CYS A 482 23.13 -6.01 8.02
N GLU A 483 24.35 -6.46 8.34
CA GLU A 483 25.50 -5.57 8.54
C GLU A 483 25.90 -4.93 7.20
N ARG A 484 25.96 -3.60 7.16
CA ARG A 484 26.12 -2.83 5.92
C ARG A 484 27.51 -2.23 5.80
N GLN A 485 28.06 -2.25 4.58
CA GLN A 485 29.29 -1.54 4.25
C GLN A 485 28.99 -0.06 3.99
N ILE A 486 28.88 0.71 5.07
CA ILE A 486 28.50 2.12 5.03
C ILE A 486 29.65 2.98 4.48
N GLY A 487 29.44 3.60 3.32
CA GLY A 487 30.42 4.49 2.69
C GLY A 487 30.62 5.85 3.37
N GLU A 488 31.66 6.56 2.93
CA GLU A 488 31.90 7.96 3.32
C GLU A 488 31.02 8.93 2.53
N ALA A 489 30.57 10.00 3.20
CA ALA A 489 29.85 11.10 2.57
C ALA A 489 30.81 12.05 1.83
N LYS A 490 30.41 12.55 0.65
CA LYS A 490 31.18 13.54 -0.11
C LYS A 490 30.79 14.98 0.23
N VAL A 491 29.58 15.20 0.74
CA VAL A 491 29.09 16.52 1.12
C VAL A 491 29.30 16.72 2.63
N PRO A 492 29.98 17.79 3.09
CA PRO A 492 30.19 18.02 4.52
C PRO A 492 28.89 18.38 5.25
N MET A 493 28.69 17.83 6.45
CA MET A 493 27.45 17.98 7.22
C MET A 493 27.15 19.45 7.55
N GLU A 494 28.18 20.27 7.82
CA GLU A 494 28.03 21.70 8.17
C GLU A 494 27.53 22.56 6.99
N ARG A 495 27.56 22.02 5.76
CA ARG A 495 26.89 22.63 4.59
C ARG A 495 25.39 22.34 4.60
N ILE A 496 25.00 21.12 4.99
CA ILE A 496 23.59 20.71 5.08
C ILE A 496 22.90 21.45 6.22
N GLU A 497 23.50 21.47 7.42
CA GLU A 497 22.99 22.22 8.57
C GLU A 497 22.76 23.71 8.26
N ARG A 498 23.73 24.35 7.60
CA ARG A 498 23.65 25.77 7.23
C ARG A 498 22.57 26.06 6.19
N ASN A 499 22.40 25.18 5.20
CA ASN A 499 21.34 25.30 4.21
C ASN A 499 19.96 25.10 4.84
N ALA A 500 19.84 24.12 5.75
CA ALA A 500 18.59 23.84 6.45
C ALA A 500 18.19 24.98 7.40
N ALA A 501 19.12 25.46 8.24
CA ALA A 501 18.88 26.57 9.17
C ALA A 501 18.58 27.91 8.48
N ALA A 502 18.86 28.04 7.17
CA ALA A 502 18.45 29.18 6.36
C ALA A 502 17.03 29.06 5.78
N LYS A 503 16.42 27.87 5.80
CA LYS A 503 15.06 27.59 5.31
C LYS A 503 14.05 27.28 6.42
N MET A 504 14.48 26.62 7.50
CA MET A 504 13.61 26.07 8.55
C MET A 504 14.22 26.23 9.94
N GLN A 505 13.38 26.14 10.98
CA GLN A 505 13.83 26.01 12.37
C GLN A 505 14.43 24.62 12.57
N LEU A 506 15.74 24.51 12.34
CA LEU A 506 16.49 23.26 12.42
C LEU A 506 16.48 22.69 13.85
N HIS A 507 16.01 21.45 14.00
CA HIS A 507 16.05 20.69 15.24
C HIS A 507 17.27 19.75 15.29
N GLY A 508 17.77 19.29 14.14
CA GLY A 508 19.02 18.54 14.04
C GLY A 508 19.27 17.92 12.68
N VAL A 509 20.49 17.41 12.49
CA VAL A 509 20.89 16.60 11.33
C VAL A 509 21.46 15.27 11.82
N SER A 510 21.25 14.18 11.09
CA SER A 510 21.82 12.85 11.38
C SER A 510 22.15 12.12 10.08
N ARG A 511 23.12 11.19 10.12
CA ARG A 511 23.35 10.29 8.98
C ARG A 511 22.30 9.19 8.99
N ALA A 512 21.78 8.83 7.83
CA ALA A 512 20.85 7.72 7.67
C ALA A 512 21.11 6.95 6.36
N ILE A 513 20.58 5.73 6.27
CA ILE A 513 20.36 5.01 5.01
C ILE A 513 18.85 4.89 4.82
N ILE A 514 18.37 5.28 3.64
CA ILE A 514 16.97 5.14 3.22
C ILE A 514 16.87 4.38 1.88
N PRO A 515 15.78 3.63 1.62
CA PRO A 515 15.55 3.00 0.34
C PRO A 515 14.93 3.99 -0.65
N VAL A 516 15.65 4.31 -1.72
CA VAL A 516 15.21 5.23 -2.78
C VAL A 516 15.18 4.46 -4.10
N ASP A 517 14.00 4.37 -4.70
CA ASP A 517 13.72 3.66 -5.97
C ASP A 517 13.99 2.14 -5.97
N GLY A 518 14.33 1.58 -4.80
CA GLY A 518 14.75 0.19 -4.62
C GLY A 518 16.25 0.01 -4.33
N GLU A 519 17.03 1.09 -4.30
CA GLU A 519 18.43 1.10 -3.89
C GLU A 519 18.60 1.81 -2.54
N GLU A 520 19.47 1.31 -1.67
CA GLU A 520 19.79 1.98 -0.41
C GLU A 520 20.79 3.14 -0.65
N ARG A 521 20.44 4.35 -0.19
CA ARG A 521 21.31 5.54 -0.32
C ARG A 521 21.67 6.11 1.05
N LEU A 522 22.96 6.45 1.22
CA LEU A 522 23.44 7.22 2.37
C LEU A 522 22.97 8.68 2.24
N VAL A 523 22.26 9.16 3.26
CA VAL A 523 21.68 10.50 3.32
C VAL A 523 22.01 11.20 4.65
N TYR A 524 21.85 12.52 4.65
CA TYR A 524 21.66 13.34 5.82
C TYR A 524 20.16 13.54 6.04
N GLU A 525 19.62 12.95 7.10
CA GLU A 525 18.31 13.28 7.62
C GLU A 525 18.37 14.66 8.28
N VAL A 526 17.55 15.60 7.80
CA VAL A 526 17.36 16.94 8.36
C VAL A 526 15.99 17.00 9.01
N ARG A 527 15.96 17.34 10.30
CA ARG A 527 14.73 17.51 11.10
C ARG A 527 14.51 18.98 11.42
N GLY A 528 13.32 19.52 11.16
CA GLY A 528 13.02 20.90 11.55
C GLY A 528 11.63 21.39 11.14
N GLU A 529 11.24 22.54 11.67
CA GLU A 529 9.91 23.14 11.48
C GLU A 529 9.92 24.27 10.46
N TYR A 530 8.91 24.30 9.57
CA TYR A 530 8.67 25.38 8.63
C TYR A 530 7.17 25.61 8.44
N GLY A 531 6.71 26.87 8.46
CA GLY A 531 5.31 27.21 8.24
C GLY A 531 4.30 26.52 9.17
N GLY A 532 4.70 26.17 10.40
CA GLY A 532 3.86 25.45 11.36
C GLY A 532 3.77 23.93 11.17
N ARG A 533 4.62 23.32 10.33
CA ARG A 533 4.73 21.86 10.16
C ARG A 533 6.14 21.37 10.45
N MET A 534 6.24 20.16 10.99
CA MET A 534 7.50 19.46 11.22
C MET A 534 7.87 18.59 10.01
N TYR A 535 9.13 18.68 9.56
CA TYR A 535 9.64 18.01 8.36
C TYR A 535 10.81 17.08 8.67
N PHE A 536 10.90 16.02 7.87
CA PHE A 536 12.02 15.09 7.77
C PHE A 536 12.49 15.10 6.31
N ALA A 537 13.54 15.85 6.00
CA ALA A 537 14.10 15.95 4.66
C ALA A 537 15.41 15.15 4.57
N TYR A 538 15.46 14.17 3.67
CA TYR A 538 16.59 13.29 3.48
C TYR A 538 17.42 13.78 2.29
N ILE A 539 18.65 14.20 2.55
CA ILE A 539 19.56 14.81 1.57
C ILE A 539 20.68 13.82 1.23
N ASP A 540 20.81 13.42 -0.03
CA ASP A 540 21.85 12.51 -0.52
C ASP A 540 23.25 12.99 -0.10
N ALA A 541 23.99 12.12 0.59
CA ALA A 541 25.28 12.47 1.19
C ALA A 541 26.43 12.53 0.16
N MET A 542 26.18 12.15 -1.10
CA MET A 542 27.13 12.10 -2.21
C MET A 542 26.96 13.31 -3.15
N THR A 543 25.73 13.81 -3.34
CA THR A 543 25.40 14.93 -4.23
C THR A 543 25.02 16.21 -3.47
N GLY A 544 24.30 16.07 -2.35
CA GLY A 544 23.68 17.18 -1.62
C GLY A 544 22.29 17.56 -2.15
N GLU A 545 21.69 16.73 -3.01
CA GLU A 545 20.30 16.85 -3.47
C GLU A 545 19.33 16.14 -2.52
N THR A 546 18.07 16.57 -2.47
CA THR A 546 17.02 15.88 -1.70
C THR A 546 16.65 14.56 -2.36
N ALA A 547 16.75 13.48 -1.59
CA ALA A 547 16.40 12.12 -1.98
C ALA A 547 14.96 11.75 -1.58
N GLU A 548 14.47 12.25 -0.44
CA GLU A 548 13.08 12.07 0.02
C GLU A 548 12.66 13.21 0.97
N ILE A 549 11.38 13.60 0.99
CA ILE A 549 10.80 14.43 2.07
C ILE A 549 9.58 13.76 2.67
N ARG A 550 9.48 13.82 4.01
CA ARG A 550 8.27 13.52 4.77
C ARG A 550 7.84 14.66 5.68
N ILE A 551 6.55 14.70 5.96
CA ILE A 551 5.88 15.71 6.79
C ILE A 551 5.17 15.02 7.94
N VAL A 552 5.25 15.60 9.14
CA VAL A 552 4.38 15.18 10.24
C VAL A 552 3.02 15.88 10.10
N THR A 553 1.97 15.08 9.97
CA THR A 553 0.57 15.54 9.85
C THR A 553 -0.25 14.96 10.99
N GLU A 554 -1.02 15.80 11.66
CA GLU A 554 -1.98 15.42 12.70
C GLU A 554 -3.22 14.79 12.06
N THR A 555 -3.69 13.66 12.60
CA THR A 555 -4.84 12.87 12.10
C THR A 555 -5.78 12.49 13.25
N ASP A 556 -6.92 11.86 12.93
CA ASP A 556 -7.82 11.23 13.90
C ASP A 556 -7.12 10.18 14.79
N ARG A 557 -5.94 9.69 14.37
CA ARG A 557 -5.15 8.65 15.05
C ARG A 557 -3.77 9.19 15.47
N GLY A 558 -3.72 10.47 15.82
CA GLY A 558 -2.50 11.16 16.24
C GLY A 558 -1.60 11.54 15.06
N MET A 559 -0.30 11.65 15.32
CA MET A 559 0.68 12.09 14.33
C MET A 559 1.06 10.99 13.33
N SER A 560 0.94 11.28 12.04
CA SER A 560 1.38 10.43 10.93
C SER A 560 2.57 11.07 10.20
N LEU A 561 3.43 10.24 9.60
CA LEU A 561 4.62 10.68 8.84
C LEU A 561 4.41 10.37 7.35
N LEU A 562 3.89 11.37 6.61
CA LEU A 562 3.49 11.28 5.20
C LEU A 562 4.63 11.65 4.25
#